data_AF-A0A2Z4XZW1-F1
#
_entry.id   AF-A0A2Z4XZW1-F1
#
_cell.length_a   1.000
_cell.length_b   1.000
_cell.length_c   1.000
_cell.angle_alpha   90.00
_cell.angle_beta   90.00
_cell.angle_gamma   90.00
#
_symmetry.space_group_name_H-M   'P 1'
#
loop_
_entity.id
_entity.type
_entity.pdbx_description
1 polymer ?
#
loop_
_entity_poly.entity_id
_entity_poly.type
_entity_poly.pdbx_seq_one_letter_code
_entity_poly.pdbx_strand_id
1 'polypeptide(L)'
;MNNSANRISIGYVAGLVSACVIQTLRVIIFDIDTFLTDDFKYNLYRQMIWGGVWATLFIIPFYKNVIARGFIIGVIVIMFNFMIKMPVVGLGFFGVDAPMIKILANISFNIPWGILAGIIYYLLMLRSKPKI
;
A
#
# COMPACT_ATOMS: atom_id res chain seq x y z
N MET A 1 12.71 22.29 -7.22
CA MET A 1 13.16 20.96 -6.74
C MET A 1 13.12 20.00 -7.92
N ASN A 2 14.16 19.17 -8.11
CA ASN A 2 14.23 18.20 -9.22
C ASN A 2 12.91 17.42 -9.35
N ASN A 3 12.34 17.38 -10.56
CA ASN A 3 11.03 16.78 -10.85
C ASN A 3 10.89 15.35 -10.29
N SER A 4 11.99 14.59 -10.22
CA SER A 4 12.02 13.23 -9.70
C SER A 4 11.85 13.16 -8.18
N ALA A 5 12.54 14.00 -7.41
CA ALA A 5 12.44 14.02 -5.96
C ALA A 5 11.01 14.34 -5.50
N ASN A 6 10.37 15.32 -6.15
CA ASN A 6 8.97 15.66 -5.88
C ASN A 6 8.03 14.49 -6.17
N ARG A 7 8.21 13.79 -7.30
CA ARG A 7 7.41 12.60 -7.65
C ARG A 7 7.57 11.45 -6.65
N ILE A 8 8.79 11.21 -6.17
CA ILE A 8 9.06 10.20 -5.13
C ILE A 8 8.34 10.58 -3.84
N SER A 9 8.47 11.82 -3.39
CA SER A 9 7.79 12.31 -2.19
C SER A 9 6.26 12.19 -2.30
N ILE A 10 5.70 12.57 -3.45
CA ILE A 10 4.26 12.43 -3.72
C ILE A 10 3.85 10.95 -3.70
N GLY A 11 4.62 10.06 -4.33
CA GLY A 11 4.40 8.62 -4.30
C GLY A 11 4.41 8.07 -2.86
N TYR A 12 5.43 8.43 -2.09
CA TYR A 12 5.56 8.01 -0.69
C TYR A 12 4.38 8.48 0.16
N VAL A 13 4.00 9.75 0.07
CA VAL A 13 2.86 10.30 0.82
C VAL A 13 1.56 9.62 0.41
N ALA A 14 1.36 9.39 -0.89
CA ALA A 14 0.17 8.70 -1.38
C ALA A 14 0.05 7.27 -0.82
N GLY A 15 1.14 6.51 -0.80
CA GLY A 15 1.17 5.17 -0.21
C GLY A 15 0.95 5.16 1.30
N LEU A 16 1.58 6.11 2.01
CA LEU A 16 1.49 6.27 3.46
C LEU A 16 0.06 6.59 3.90
N VAL A 17 -0.58 7.57 3.25
CA VAL A 17 -1.96 7.98 3.57
C VAL A 17 -2.93 6.84 3.26
N SER A 18 -2.78 6.18 2.12
CA SER A 18 -3.63 5.03 1.77
C SER A 18 -3.50 3.89 2.77
N ALA A 19 -2.27 3.58 3.22
CA ALA A 19 -2.06 2.53 4.22
C ALA A 19 -2.70 2.90 5.56
N CYS A 20 -2.65 4.18 5.96
CA CYS A 20 -3.34 4.66 7.15
C CYS A 20 -4.86 4.43 7.05
N VAL A 21 -5.47 4.83 5.93
CA VAL A 21 -6.91 4.66 5.70
C VAL A 21 -7.30 3.18 5.73
N ILE A 22 -6.62 2.34 4.95
CA ILE A 22 -6.97 0.91 4.85
C ILE A 22 -6.77 0.18 6.19
N GLN A 23 -5.69 0.46 6.91
CA GLN A 23 -5.44 -0.18 8.21
C GLN A 23 -6.44 0.29 9.28
N THR A 24 -6.85 1.55 9.26
CA THR A 24 -7.89 2.07 10.16
C THR A 24 -9.24 1.40 9.85
N LEU A 25 -9.62 1.32 8.58
CA LEU A 25 -10.85 0.64 8.15
C LEU A 25 -10.85 -0.84 8.55
N ARG A 26 -9.73 -1.54 8.39
CA ARG A 26 -9.60 -2.93 8.81
C ARG A 26 -9.94 -3.09 10.29
N VAL A 27 -9.35 -2.26 11.15
CA VAL A 27 -9.55 -2.37 12.60
C VAL A 27 -10.99 -2.06 12.98
N ILE A 28 -11.58 -1.02 12.37
CA ILE A 28 -13.00 -0.69 12.60
C ILE A 28 -13.92 -1.85 12.22
N ILE A 29 -13.64 -2.57 11.13
CA ILE A 29 -14.51 -3.64 10.62
C ILE A 29 -14.31 -4.96 11.39
N PHE A 30 -13.07 -5.30 11.74
CA PHE A 30 -12.74 -6.65 12.21
C PHE A 30 -12.28 -6.73 13.67
N ASP A 31 -11.72 -5.65 14.22
CA ASP A 31 -10.97 -5.70 15.49
C ASP A 31 -11.21 -4.43 16.33
N ILE A 32 -12.46 -3.97 16.46
CA ILE A 32 -12.80 -2.65 17.04
C ILE A 32 -12.24 -2.45 18.46
N ASP A 33 -12.18 -3.52 19.25
CA ASP A 33 -11.65 -3.51 20.62
C ASP A 33 -10.15 -3.20 20.70
N THR A 34 -9.42 -3.32 19.58
CA THR A 34 -7.99 -3.04 19.50
C THR A 34 -7.67 -1.61 19.07
N PHE A 35 -8.70 -0.80 18.80
CA PHE A 35 -8.53 0.58 18.35
C PHE A 35 -7.76 1.39 19.41
N LEU A 36 -6.71 2.09 18.97
CA LEU A 36 -5.82 2.94 19.79
C LEU A 36 -4.89 2.21 20.78
N THR A 37 -4.85 0.88 20.77
CA THR A 37 -3.82 0.10 21.49
C THR A 37 -2.41 0.37 20.94
N ASP A 38 -1.37 0.05 21.72
CA ASP A 38 0.01 0.21 21.25
C ASP A 38 0.34 -0.75 20.09
N ASP A 39 -0.24 -1.95 20.10
CA ASP A 39 -0.14 -2.89 18.98
C ASP A 39 -0.78 -2.33 17.70
N PHE A 40 -1.91 -1.63 17.82
CA PHE A 40 -2.50 -0.93 16.70
C PHE A 40 -1.56 0.14 16.15
N LYS A 41 -1.02 1.01 17.02
CA LYS A 41 -0.10 2.10 16.60
C LYS A 41 1.13 1.54 15.91
N TYR A 42 1.72 0.48 16.46
CA TYR A 42 2.88 -0.18 15.90
C TYR A 42 2.59 -0.76 14.51
N ASN A 43 1.47 -1.49 14.38
CA ASN A 43 1.06 -2.04 13.10
C ASN A 43 0.74 -0.95 12.08
N LEU A 44 0.02 0.10 12.48
CA LEU A 44 -0.31 1.24 11.65
C LEU A 44 0.95 1.91 11.11
N TYR A 45 1.91 2.23 11.98
CA TYR A 45 3.19 2.81 11.61
C TYR A 45 3.94 1.94 10.60
N ARG A 46 4.04 0.63 10.86
CA ARG A 46 4.71 -0.30 9.96
C ARG A 46 4.04 -0.33 8.58
N GLN A 47 2.71 -0.40 8.53
CA GLN A 47 1.99 -0.41 7.25
C GLN A 47 2.12 0.92 6.52
N MET A 48 2.11 2.04 7.23
CA MET A 48 2.28 3.38 6.66
C MET A 48 3.64 3.54 5.97
N ILE A 49 4.72 3.11 6.61
CA ILE A 49 6.07 3.19 6.02
C ILE A 49 6.15 2.31 4.77
N TRP A 50 5.79 1.03 4.89
CA TRP A 50 5.90 0.11 3.76
C TRP A 50 4.96 0.49 2.62
N GLY A 51 3.76 0.98 2.93
CA GLY A 51 2.86 1.56 1.94
C GLY A 51 3.53 2.73 1.21
N GLY A 52 4.16 3.64 1.94
CA GLY A 52 4.92 4.72 1.31
C GLY A 52 6.03 4.21 0.40
N VAL A 53 6.85 3.28 0.86
CA VAL A 53 7.95 2.67 0.08
C VAL A 53 7.43 2.02 -1.20
N TRP A 54 6.37 1.21 -1.13
CA TRP A 54 5.84 0.55 -2.33
C TRP A 54 5.23 1.54 -3.32
N ALA A 55 4.60 2.61 -2.84
CA ALA A 55 4.02 3.63 -3.71
C ALA A 55 5.06 4.52 -4.40
N THR A 56 6.35 4.48 -4.03
CA THR A 56 7.38 5.18 -4.82
C THR A 56 7.50 4.60 -6.24
N LEU A 57 7.06 3.35 -6.46
CA LEU A 57 7.00 2.72 -7.78
C LEU A 57 6.08 3.48 -8.77
N PHE A 58 5.18 4.35 -8.30
CA PHE A 58 4.41 5.25 -9.16
C PHE A 58 5.27 6.28 -9.91
N ILE A 59 6.58 6.39 -9.63
CA ILE A 59 7.46 7.17 -10.49
C ILE A 59 7.67 6.54 -11.87
N ILE A 60 7.56 5.21 -11.98
CA ILE A 60 7.84 4.47 -13.21
C ILE A 60 6.65 4.64 -14.17
N PRO A 61 6.84 5.26 -15.36
CA PRO A 61 5.74 5.60 -16.26
C PRO A 61 5.32 4.44 -17.18
N PHE A 62 5.07 3.25 -16.63
CA PHE A 62 4.81 2.04 -17.43
C PHE A 62 3.37 1.91 -17.96
N TYR A 63 2.41 2.69 -17.45
CA TYR A 63 1.01 2.66 -17.91
C TYR A 63 0.36 4.03 -17.74
N LYS A 64 -0.65 4.37 -18.54
CA LYS A 64 -1.33 5.68 -18.47
C LYS A 64 -2.48 5.70 -17.45
N ASN A 65 -3.26 4.62 -17.38
CA ASN A 65 -4.40 4.54 -16.47
C ASN A 65 -3.94 4.34 -15.02
N VAL A 66 -4.21 5.32 -14.18
CA VAL A 66 -3.82 5.37 -12.77
C VAL A 66 -4.39 4.21 -11.95
N ILE A 67 -5.63 3.83 -12.19
CA ILE A 67 -6.30 2.72 -11.49
C ILE A 67 -5.58 1.41 -11.83
N ALA A 68 -5.30 1.19 -13.12
CA ALA A 68 -4.57 0.00 -13.57
C ALA A 68 -3.15 -0.05 -12.97
N ARG A 69 -2.45 1.08 -12.88
CA ARG A 69 -1.13 1.14 -12.22
C ARG A 69 -1.22 0.80 -10.74
N GLY A 70 -2.22 1.34 -10.04
CA GLY A 70 -2.45 1.05 -8.63
C GLY A 70 -2.77 -0.41 -8.39
N PHE A 71 -3.59 -1.02 -9.26
CA PHE A 71 -3.86 -2.45 -9.26
C PHE A 71 -2.57 -3.26 -9.45
N ILE A 72 -1.76 -2.94 -10.47
CA ILE A 72 -0.49 -3.63 -10.74
C ILE A 72 0.46 -3.54 -9.55
N ILE A 73 0.62 -2.35 -8.94
CA ILE A 73 1.46 -2.19 -7.75
C ILE A 73 0.89 -2.99 -6.58
N GLY A 74 -0.42 -3.00 -6.38
CA GLY A 74 -1.07 -3.86 -5.38
C GLY A 74 -0.76 -5.35 -5.60
N VAL A 75 -0.81 -5.82 -6.85
CA VAL A 75 -0.43 -7.20 -7.21
C VAL A 75 1.05 -7.47 -6.93
N ILE A 76 1.95 -6.52 -7.23
CA ILE A 76 3.38 -6.65 -6.92
C ILE A 76 3.57 -6.85 -5.40
N VAL A 77 2.88 -6.07 -4.57
CA VAL A 77 2.95 -6.21 -3.11
C VAL A 77 2.39 -7.55 -2.64
N ILE A 78 1.28 -8.00 -3.24
CA ILE A 78 0.69 -9.33 -2.95
C ILE A 78 1.68 -10.44 -3.26
N MET A 79 2.30 -10.39 -4.44
CA MET A 79 3.30 -11.38 -4.87
C MET A 79 4.54 -11.33 -3.98
N PHE A 80 5.03 -10.14 -3.62
CA PHE A 80 6.11 -10.00 -2.65
C PHE A 80 5.76 -10.67 -1.33
N ASN A 81 4.55 -10.46 -0.83
CA ASN A 81 4.12 -11.09 0.42
C ASN A 81 4.04 -12.62 0.30
N PHE A 82 3.53 -13.16 -0.81
CA PHE A 82 3.44 -14.60 -1.04
C PHE A 82 4.77 -15.29 -1.29
N MET A 83 5.69 -14.63 -2.01
CA MET A 83 6.93 -15.23 -2.48
C MET A 83 8.12 -14.97 -1.57
N ILE A 84 8.08 -13.89 -0.78
CA ILE A 84 9.21 -13.47 0.06
C ILE A 84 8.78 -13.46 1.52
N LYS A 85 7.78 -12.65 1.88
CA LYS A 85 7.46 -12.42 3.29
C LYS A 85 6.93 -13.68 3.99
N MET A 86 5.98 -14.38 3.38
CA MET A 86 5.36 -15.59 3.97
C MET A 86 6.38 -16.73 4.16
N PRO A 87 7.23 -17.07 3.16
CA PRO A 87 8.31 -18.03 3.37
C PRO A 87 9.27 -17.64 4.49
N VAL A 88 9.69 -16.37 4.54
CA VAL A 88 10.63 -15.87 5.55
C VAL A 88 10.09 -16.04 6.98
N VAL A 89 8.77 -15.97 7.17
CA VAL A 89 8.13 -16.18 8.48
C VAL A 89 7.62 -17.61 8.68
N GLY A 90 8.06 -18.57 7.86
CA GLY A 90 7.76 -19.99 8.02
C GLY A 90 6.36 -20.42 7.56
N LEU A 91 5.68 -19.63 6.73
CA LEU A 91 4.33 -19.95 6.20
C LEU A 91 4.35 -20.59 4.80
N GLY A 92 5.55 -20.88 4.29
CA GLY A 92 5.76 -21.44 2.96
C GLY A 92 5.43 -20.48 1.80
N PHE A 93 5.72 -20.92 0.57
CA PHE A 93 5.39 -20.16 -0.64
C PHE A 93 3.88 -20.09 -0.83
N PHE A 94 3.40 -18.91 -1.23
CA PHE A 94 1.97 -18.63 -1.38
C PHE A 94 1.13 -18.84 -0.10
N GLY A 95 1.78 -18.96 1.06
CA GLY A 95 1.10 -19.17 2.33
C GLY A 95 0.48 -20.56 2.45
N VAL A 96 1.10 -21.61 1.90
CA VAL A 96 0.59 -23.00 1.99
C VAL A 96 0.34 -23.43 3.44
N ASP A 97 1.14 -22.93 4.38
CA ASP A 97 1.00 -23.20 5.83
C ASP A 97 0.29 -22.04 6.57
N ALA A 98 -0.18 -21.02 5.85
CA ALA A 98 -0.86 -19.87 6.42
C ALA A 98 -2.35 -20.15 6.66
N PRO A 99 -2.93 -19.65 7.76
CA PRO A 99 -4.38 -19.57 7.91
C PRO A 99 -5.01 -18.82 6.74
N MET A 100 -6.13 -19.33 6.21
CA MET A 100 -6.84 -18.76 5.06
C MET A 100 -7.11 -17.25 5.22
N ILE A 101 -7.43 -16.80 6.43
CA ILE A 101 -7.66 -15.38 6.72
C ILE A 101 -6.46 -14.49 6.37
N LYS A 102 -5.22 -14.97 6.55
CA LYS A 102 -4.00 -14.22 6.18
C LYS A 102 -3.83 -14.11 4.67
N ILE A 103 -4.19 -15.17 3.94
CA ILE A 103 -4.16 -15.21 2.47
C ILE A 103 -5.19 -14.21 1.92
N LEU A 104 -6.43 -14.30 2.41
CA LEU A 104 -7.51 -13.40 2.01
C LEU A 104 -7.20 -11.95 2.34
N ALA A 105 -6.70 -11.67 3.56
CA ALA A 105 -6.29 -10.33 3.97
C ALA A 105 -5.18 -9.76 3.08
N ASN A 106 -4.20 -10.58 2.68
CA ASN A 106 -3.14 -10.13 1.78
C ASN A 106 -3.72 -9.62 0.45
N ILE A 107 -4.70 -10.34 -0.11
CA ILE A 107 -5.32 -9.97 -1.39
C ILE A 107 -6.27 -8.77 -1.20
N SER A 108 -7.17 -8.86 -0.23
CA SER A 108 -8.28 -7.92 -0.04
C SER A 108 -7.84 -6.54 0.41
N PHE A 109 -6.71 -6.39 1.11
CA PHE A 109 -6.24 -5.09 1.56
C PHE A 109 -5.22 -4.44 0.61
N ASN A 110 -4.37 -5.21 -0.07
CA ASN A 110 -3.34 -4.64 -0.94
C ASN A 110 -3.89 -4.12 -2.28
N ILE A 111 -4.94 -4.72 -2.84
CA ILE A 111 -5.57 -4.18 -4.07
C ILE A 111 -6.22 -2.81 -3.82
N PRO A 112 -7.11 -2.64 -2.83
CA PRO A 112 -7.69 -1.32 -2.53
C PRO A 112 -6.64 -0.30 -2.12
N TRP A 113 -5.62 -0.71 -1.34
CA TRP A 113 -4.50 0.15 -0.98
C TRP A 113 -3.77 0.68 -2.22
N GLY A 114 -3.41 -0.20 -3.17
CA GLY A 114 -2.69 0.19 -4.38
C GLY A 114 -3.51 1.13 -5.27
N ILE A 115 -4.81 0.85 -5.42
CA ILE A 115 -5.73 1.71 -6.18
C ILE A 115 -5.86 3.09 -5.52
N LEU A 116 -6.10 3.14 -4.20
CA LEU A 116 -6.23 4.39 -3.45
C LEU A 116 -4.94 5.22 -3.53
N ALA A 117 -3.77 4.58 -3.37
CA ALA A 117 -2.47 5.23 -3.53
C ALA A 117 -2.29 5.81 -4.94
N GLY A 118 -2.72 5.08 -5.97
CA GLY A 118 -2.72 5.57 -7.34
C GLY A 118 -3.57 6.83 -7.51
N ILE A 119 -4.80 6.81 -7.00
CA ILE A 119 -5.72 7.95 -7.06
C ILE A 119 -5.10 9.18 -6.36
N ILE A 120 -4.61 9.03 -5.14
CA ILE A 120 -3.98 10.13 -4.39
C ILE A 120 -2.75 10.66 -5.13
N TYR A 121 -1.89 9.76 -5.64
CA TYR A 121 -0.72 10.13 -6.43
C TYR A 121 -1.11 10.99 -7.64
N TYR A 122 -2.13 10.59 -8.39
CA TYR A 122 -2.60 11.33 -9.55
C TYR A 122 -3.14 12.71 -9.20
N LEU A 123 -3.96 12.81 -8.15
CA LEU A 123 -4.52 14.08 -7.69
C LEU A 123 -3.42 15.08 -7.28
N LEU A 124 -2.41 14.60 -6.56
CA LEU A 124 -1.27 15.44 -6.16
C LEU A 124 -0.41 15.86 -7.36
N MET A 125 -0.20 14.96 -8.33
CA MET A 125 0.53 15.25 -9.55
C MET A 125 -0.18 16.28 -10.45
N LEU A 126 -1.53 16.29 -10.47
CA LEU A 126 -2.30 17.34 -11.16
C LEU A 126 -2.09 18.70 -10.52
N ARG A 127 -2.10 18.77 -9.18
CA ARG A 127 -1.93 20.02 -8.42
C ARG A 127 -0.52 20.59 -8.49
N SER A 128 0.49 19.74 -8.66
CA SER A 128 1.89 20.16 -8.75
C SER A 128 2.31 20.73 -10.11
N LYS A 129 1.43 20.74 -11.12
CA LYS A 129 1.73 21.36 -12.42
C LYS A 129 1.73 22.89 -12.27
N PRO A 130 2.71 23.60 -12.86
CA PRO A 130 2.69 25.07 -12.86
C PRO A 130 1.42 25.56 -13.54
N LYS A 131 0.72 26.50 -12.91
CA LYS A 131 -0.36 27.26 -13.57
C LYS A 131 0.32 28.19 -14.57
N ILE A 132 -0.02 28.03 -15.85
CA ILE A 132 0.38 28.94 -16.94
C ILE A 132 -0.42 30.23 -16.80
#